data_AF-A0A0N0B4A5-F1
#
_entry.id   AF-A0A0N0B4A5-F1
#
_cell.length_a   1.000
_cell.length_b   1.000
_cell.length_c   1.000
_cell.angle_alpha   90.00
_cell.angle_beta   90.00
_cell.angle_gamma   90.00
#
_symmetry.space_group_name_H-M   'P 1'
#
loop_
_entity.id
_entity.type
_entity.pdbx_description
1 polymer ?
#
loop_
_entity_poly.entity_id
_entity_poly.type
_entity_poly.pdbx_seq_one_letter_code
_entity_poly.pdbx_strand_id
1 'polypeptide(L)'
;MELRNELGSATGLALPASLIFDYPNATAVADLLVAELGAKAGASAMSTAHPDMTNGVQNAARHDEPIAIVGMACRYPGGVSSPEDLWQLVTQETDAITEFPRARGWDTERIYDPRPGVSGKTYTREGGFLDEPGHFDAEFFGISPNEALAMDPQQRLLLESSWEALERAGIVPGSLRGSATGVFAGVMYHDYAGSAALGS
;
A
#
# COMPACT_ATOMS: atom_id res chain seq x y z
N MET A 1 -8.26 -13.49 -11.93
CA MET A 1 -9.62 -14.02 -11.67
C MET A 1 -9.85 -15.38 -12.33
N GLU A 2 -9.45 -15.58 -13.59
CA GLU A 2 -9.62 -16.86 -14.30
C GLU A 2 -8.96 -18.05 -13.57
N LEU A 3 -7.69 -17.91 -13.13
CA LEU A 3 -6.97 -18.95 -12.40
C LEU A 3 -7.68 -19.45 -11.12
N ARG A 4 -8.27 -18.55 -10.33
CA ARG A 4 -9.02 -18.93 -9.11
C ARG A 4 -10.24 -19.77 -9.45
N ASN A 5 -10.98 -19.37 -10.49
CA ASN A 5 -12.20 -20.06 -10.91
C ASN A 5 -11.88 -21.44 -11.49
N GLU A 6 -10.81 -21.55 -12.28
CA GLU A 6 -10.33 -22.83 -12.81
C GLU A 6 -9.89 -23.78 -11.68
N LEU A 7 -9.08 -23.30 -10.74
CA LEU A 7 -8.64 -24.09 -9.59
C LEU A 7 -9.80 -24.51 -8.69
N GLY A 8 -10.75 -23.60 -8.42
CA GLY A 8 -11.96 -23.90 -7.65
C GLY A 8 -12.82 -24.96 -8.33
N SER A 9 -12.98 -24.88 -9.65
CA SER A 9 -13.71 -25.88 -10.45
C SER A 9 -13.02 -27.25 -10.45
N ALA A 10 -11.71 -27.29 -10.63
CA ALA A 10 -10.94 -28.53 -10.69
C ALA A 10 -10.83 -29.26 -9.34
N THR A 11 -10.81 -28.53 -8.22
CA THR A 11 -10.61 -29.09 -6.87
C THR A 11 -11.89 -29.18 -6.05
N GLY A 12 -12.96 -28.49 -6.46
CA GLY A 12 -14.19 -28.36 -5.69
C GLY A 12 -14.00 -27.63 -4.36
N LEU A 13 -13.00 -26.76 -4.25
CA LEU A 13 -12.70 -25.93 -3.08
C LEU A 13 -13.24 -24.51 -3.26
N ALA A 14 -13.71 -23.92 -2.17
CA ALA A 14 -14.11 -22.50 -2.11
C ALA A 14 -12.88 -21.62 -1.83
N LEU A 15 -12.11 -21.32 -2.89
CA LEU A 15 -10.87 -20.55 -2.74
C LEU A 15 -11.14 -19.07 -2.44
N PRO A 16 -10.38 -18.39 -1.56
CA PRO A 16 -10.53 -16.96 -1.27
C PRO A 16 -10.40 -16.07 -2.51
N ALA A 17 -11.09 -14.92 -2.53
CA ALA A 17 -10.95 -13.96 -3.63
C ALA A 17 -9.56 -13.31 -3.68
N SER A 18 -8.88 -13.26 -2.53
CA SER A 18 -7.52 -12.75 -2.34
C SER A 18 -6.42 -13.76 -2.66
N LEU A 19 -6.74 -14.94 -3.22
CA LEU A 19 -5.81 -16.07 -3.39
C LEU A 19 -4.42 -15.68 -3.92
N ILE A 20 -4.35 -14.85 -4.97
CA ILE A 20 -3.07 -14.45 -5.59
C ILE A 20 -2.28 -13.49 -4.69
N PHE A 21 -2.94 -12.71 -3.85
CA PHE A 21 -2.30 -11.80 -2.89
C PHE A 21 -1.80 -12.56 -1.66
N ASP A 22 -2.62 -13.48 -1.15
CA ASP A 22 -2.26 -14.28 0.03
C ASP A 22 -1.23 -15.37 -0.32
N TYR A 23 -1.15 -15.78 -1.58
CA TYR A 23 -0.27 -16.85 -2.09
C TYR A 23 0.36 -16.41 -3.43
N PRO A 24 1.41 -15.56 -3.39
CA PRO A 24 1.93 -14.85 -4.56
C PRO A 24 2.77 -15.71 -5.51
N ASN A 25 2.93 -17.01 -5.24
CA ASN A 25 3.64 -17.92 -6.12
C ASN A 25 2.95 -19.28 -6.22
N ALA A 26 3.27 -20.02 -7.30
CA ALA A 26 2.63 -21.29 -7.61
C ALA A 26 2.79 -22.34 -6.50
N THR A 27 3.95 -22.35 -5.83
CA THR A 27 4.22 -23.27 -4.72
C THR A 27 3.31 -22.98 -3.52
N ALA A 28 3.17 -21.71 -3.14
CA ALA A 28 2.29 -21.30 -2.04
C ALA A 28 0.82 -21.64 -2.32
N VAL A 29 0.38 -21.50 -3.58
CA VAL A 29 -0.97 -21.93 -4.00
C VAL A 29 -1.09 -23.46 -3.92
N ALA A 30 -0.09 -24.21 -4.38
CA ALA A 30 -0.10 -25.67 -4.31
C ALA A 30 -0.15 -26.19 -2.87
N ASP A 31 0.63 -25.61 -1.96
CA ASP A 31 0.65 -25.97 -0.54
C ASP A 31 -0.72 -25.74 0.12
N LEU A 32 -1.37 -24.61 -0.19
CA LEU A 32 -2.75 -24.34 0.24
C LEU A 32 -3.72 -25.41 -0.27
N LEU A 33 -3.67 -25.74 -1.56
CA LEU A 33 -4.56 -26.73 -2.16
C LEU A 33 -4.37 -28.12 -1.53
N VAL A 34 -3.13 -28.51 -1.25
CA VAL A 34 -2.81 -29.78 -0.56
C VAL A 34 -3.38 -29.79 0.86
N ALA A 35 -3.22 -28.69 1.61
CA ALA A 35 -3.75 -28.57 2.96
C ALA A 35 -5.29 -28.65 2.99
N GLU A 36 -5.96 -27.91 2.10
CA GLU A 36 -7.42 -27.88 2.00
C GLU A 36 -8.02 -29.21 1.53
N LEU A 37 -7.40 -29.87 0.54
CA LEU A 37 -7.81 -31.21 0.10
C LEU A 37 -7.60 -32.26 1.19
N GLY A 38 -6.50 -32.16 1.96
CA GLY A 38 -6.24 -33.01 3.11
C GLY A 38 -7.25 -32.81 4.24
N ALA A 39 -7.60 -31.57 4.55
CA ALA A 39 -8.62 -31.23 5.54
C ALA A 39 -10.01 -31.73 5.13
N LYS A 40 -10.39 -31.57 3.85
CA LYS A 40 -11.66 -32.07 3.29
C LYS A 40 -11.74 -33.61 3.31
N ALA A 41 -10.63 -34.29 3.07
CA ALA A 41 -10.54 -35.75 3.18
C ALA A 41 -10.62 -36.23 4.64
N GLY A 42 -9.99 -35.51 5.58
CA GLY A 42 -10.03 -35.82 7.02
C GLY A 42 -11.38 -35.52 7.69
N ALA A 43 -12.08 -34.46 7.27
CA ALA A 43 -13.40 -34.08 7.79
C ALA A 43 -14.49 -35.11 7.46
N SER A 44 -14.32 -35.93 6.42
CA SER A 44 -15.23 -37.04 6.11
C SER A 44 -15.10 -38.23 7.07
N ALA A 45 -14.06 -38.29 7.91
CA ALA A 45 -13.78 -39.41 8.81
C ALA A 45 -13.99 -39.09 10.31
N MET A 46 -14.25 -37.82 10.68
CA MET A 46 -14.49 -37.41 12.06
C MET A 46 -15.62 -36.40 12.14
N SER A 47 -16.82 -36.86 12.49
CA SER A 47 -17.89 -36.00 13.00
C SER A 47 -18.36 -36.52 14.36
N THR A 48 -17.67 -36.07 15.42
CA THR A 48 -18.28 -35.86 16.73
C THR A 48 -17.91 -34.45 17.17
N ALA A 49 -18.97 -33.65 17.39
CA ALA A 49 -19.07 -32.35 18.05
C ALA A 49 -17.81 -31.46 18.14
N HIS A 50 -17.85 -30.30 17.47
CA HIS A 50 -17.04 -29.13 17.82
C HIS A 50 -17.94 -28.01 18.35
N PRO A 51 -17.51 -27.29 19.39
CA PRO A 51 -18.25 -26.17 19.95
C PRO A 51 -18.24 -24.96 19.01
N ASP A 52 -19.27 -24.16 19.22
CA ASP A 52 -19.79 -23.06 18.45
C ASP A 52 -18.76 -21.96 18.10
N MET A 53 -18.43 -21.79 16.81
CA MET A 53 -17.68 -20.65 16.27
C MET A 53 -18.57 -19.43 15.95
N THR A 54 -19.86 -19.43 16.31
CA THR A 54 -20.77 -18.32 15.98
C THR A 54 -20.54 -17.04 16.78
N ASN A 55 -19.67 -17.03 17.78
CA ASN A 55 -19.44 -15.85 18.63
C ASN A 55 -18.64 -14.71 17.95
N GLY A 56 -17.93 -14.97 16.84
CA GLY A 56 -17.11 -13.96 16.18
C GLY A 56 -17.89 -12.99 15.27
N VAL A 57 -19.09 -13.39 14.83
CA VAL A 57 -19.88 -12.62 13.84
C VAL A 57 -20.90 -11.69 14.53
N GLN A 58 -21.18 -11.89 15.82
CA GLN A 58 -22.19 -11.09 16.54
C GLN A 58 -21.71 -9.70 16.99
N ASN A 59 -20.42 -9.38 16.87
CA ASN A 59 -19.90 -8.06 17.21
C ASN A 59 -19.94 -7.05 16.04
N ALA A 60 -20.34 -7.47 14.85
CA ALA A 60 -20.31 -6.65 13.64
C ALA A 60 -21.40 -5.54 13.56
N ALA A 61 -22.18 -5.31 14.62
CA ALA A 61 -23.39 -4.49 14.54
C ALA A 61 -23.58 -3.49 15.69
N ARG A 62 -22.51 -2.80 16.10
CA ARG A 62 -22.66 -1.47 16.73
C ARG A 62 -22.02 -0.44 15.83
N HIS A 63 -22.85 0.28 15.07
CA HIS A 63 -22.40 1.39 14.23
C HIS A 63 -21.72 2.52 15.04
N ASP A 64 -21.85 2.50 16.36
CA ASP A 64 -21.29 3.48 17.29
C ASP A 64 -20.03 2.98 18.03
N GLU A 65 -19.39 1.88 17.60
CA GLU A 65 -18.13 1.44 18.20
C GLU A 65 -16.98 2.40 17.82
N PRO A 66 -16.26 3.00 18.79
CA PRO A 66 -15.12 3.85 18.49
C PRO A 66 -13.98 3.08 17.81
N ILE A 67 -13.38 3.66 16.78
CA ILE A 67 -12.23 3.09 16.08
C ILE A 67 -10.93 3.60 16.71
N ALA A 68 -10.06 2.67 17.11
CA ALA A 68 -8.74 3.01 17.63
C ALA A 68 -7.73 3.22 16.49
N ILE A 69 -6.98 4.32 16.55
CA ILE A 69 -5.78 4.54 15.72
C ILE A 69 -4.59 4.00 16.52
N VAL A 70 -4.05 2.86 16.10
CA VAL A 70 -3.00 2.13 16.84
C VAL A 70 -1.58 2.36 16.31
N GLY A 71 -1.46 2.92 15.11
CA GLY A 71 -0.18 3.24 14.48
C GLY A 71 -0.37 4.26 13.35
N MET A 72 0.67 5.06 13.10
CA MET A 72 0.68 6.10 12.07
C MET A 72 2.08 6.19 11.47
N ALA A 73 2.15 6.50 10.18
CA ALA A 73 3.37 6.85 9.47
C ALA A 73 3.02 7.89 8.42
N CYS A 74 3.96 8.77 8.08
CA CYS A 74 3.70 9.82 7.09
C CYS A 74 4.98 10.34 6.45
N ARG A 75 4.81 10.94 5.26
CA ARG A 75 5.83 11.68 4.54
C ARG A 75 5.25 13.03 4.14
N TYR A 76 5.91 14.12 4.53
CA TYR A 76 5.50 15.49 4.20
C TYR A 76 6.70 16.33 3.77
N PRO A 77 6.47 17.49 3.11
CA PRO A 77 7.53 18.43 2.78
C PRO A 77 8.32 18.90 4.02
N GLY A 78 9.56 19.36 3.80
CA GLY A 78 10.41 19.87 4.86
C GLY A 78 11.11 18.77 5.67
N GLY A 79 11.46 17.65 5.03
CA GLY A 79 12.17 16.54 5.68
C GLY A 79 11.33 15.72 6.66
N VAL A 80 10.01 15.86 6.66
CA VAL A 80 9.13 15.16 7.60
C VAL A 80 9.00 13.69 7.19
N SER A 81 9.59 12.82 7.99
CA SER A 81 9.62 11.37 7.77
C SER A 81 8.78 10.60 8.78
N SER A 82 8.22 11.26 9.79
CA SER A 82 7.47 10.62 10.88
C SER A 82 6.37 11.51 11.46
N PRO A 83 5.39 10.96 12.19
CA PRO A 83 4.41 11.76 12.93
C PRO A 83 5.06 12.71 13.95
N GLU A 84 6.20 12.31 14.52
CA GLU A 84 6.99 13.13 15.43
C GLU A 84 7.61 14.34 14.72
N ASP A 85 8.19 14.14 13.54
CA ASP A 85 8.73 15.23 12.72
C ASP A 85 7.63 16.20 12.29
N LEU A 86 6.46 15.67 11.93
CA LEU A 86 5.29 16.50 11.60
C LEU A 86 4.89 17.38 12.78
N TRP A 87 4.86 16.80 13.98
CA TRP A 87 4.55 17.54 15.19
C TRP A 87 5.56 18.66 15.45
N GLN A 88 6.86 18.38 15.27
CA GLN A 88 7.90 19.41 15.41
C GLN A 88 7.72 20.54 14.39
N LEU A 89 7.47 20.21 13.12
CA LEU A 89 7.23 21.19 12.07
C LEU A 89 6.05 22.12 12.42
N VAL A 90 4.92 21.54 12.85
CA VAL A 90 3.72 22.31 13.22
C VAL A 90 3.95 23.17 14.45
N THR A 91 4.57 22.61 15.50
CA THR A 91 4.82 23.36 16.74
C THR A 91 5.88 24.44 16.60
N GLN A 92 6.78 24.32 15.64
CA GLN A 92 7.75 25.37 15.28
C GLN A 92 7.20 26.37 14.27
N GLU A 93 5.98 26.17 13.77
CA GLU A 93 5.35 27.00 12.73
C GLU A 93 6.23 27.12 11.47
N THR A 94 6.96 26.05 11.14
CA THR A 94 7.92 26.04 10.03
C THR A 94 7.19 25.97 8.69
N ASP A 95 7.49 26.92 7.80
CA ASP A 95 7.05 26.88 6.41
C ASP A 95 7.94 25.92 5.61
N ALA A 96 7.34 24.86 5.06
CA ALA A 96 8.01 23.85 4.25
C ALA A 96 7.82 24.03 2.74
N ILE A 97 7.33 25.20 2.32
CA ILE A 97 7.26 25.58 0.91
C ILE A 97 8.66 25.90 0.40
N THR A 98 9.02 25.27 -0.71
CA THR A 98 10.33 25.43 -1.36
C THR A 98 10.14 25.72 -2.85
N GLU A 99 11.19 26.23 -3.49
CA GLU A 99 11.25 26.28 -4.95
C GLU A 99 11.18 24.88 -5.56
N PHE A 100 10.80 24.79 -6.84
CA PHE A 100 10.76 23.52 -7.55
C PHE A 100 12.08 22.72 -7.47
N PRO A 101 12.01 21.42 -7.15
CA PRO A 101 13.21 20.59 -7.00
C PRO A 101 13.92 20.41 -8.34
N ARG A 102 15.23 20.71 -8.37
CA ARG A 102 16.07 20.58 -9.57
C ARG A 102 16.22 19.12 -10.03
N ALA A 103 16.10 18.17 -9.11
CA ALA A 103 16.32 16.74 -9.36
C ALA A 103 15.18 16.04 -10.14
N ARG A 104 14.05 16.71 -10.40
CA ARG A 104 12.89 16.10 -11.11
C ARG A 104 12.93 16.25 -12.63
N GLY A 105 13.98 16.86 -13.19
CA GLY A 105 14.15 17.02 -14.64
C GLY A 105 13.19 18.03 -15.28
N TRP A 106 12.56 18.89 -14.47
CA TRP A 106 11.65 19.92 -14.96
C TRP A 106 12.43 21.12 -15.51
N ASP A 107 12.07 21.56 -16.70
CA ASP A 107 12.51 22.84 -17.25
C ASP A 107 11.66 23.98 -16.64
N THR A 108 12.09 24.43 -15.46
CA THR A 108 11.36 25.41 -14.64
C THR A 108 11.18 26.76 -15.34
N GLU A 109 12.13 27.16 -16.19
CA GLU A 109 12.03 28.40 -16.99
C GLU A 109 11.00 28.24 -18.11
N ARG A 110 10.95 27.08 -18.76
CA ARG A 110 9.97 26.83 -19.82
C ARG A 110 8.55 26.62 -19.30
N ILE A 111 8.35 26.23 -18.05
CA ILE A 111 7.00 26.05 -17.49
C ILE A 111 6.49 27.29 -16.74
N TYR A 112 7.31 28.30 -16.48
CA TYR A 112 6.89 29.51 -15.78
C TYR A 112 6.40 30.63 -16.71
N ASP A 113 5.29 31.29 -16.35
CA ASP A 113 4.87 32.61 -16.86
C ASP A 113 4.21 33.38 -15.71
N PRO A 114 4.65 34.59 -15.37
CA PRO A 114 4.07 35.37 -14.26
C PRO A 114 2.60 35.76 -14.49
N ARG A 115 2.07 35.64 -15.72
CA ARG A 115 0.66 35.91 -16.03
C ARG A 115 -0.19 34.68 -15.75
N PRO A 116 -1.20 34.77 -14.87
CA PRO A 116 -2.16 33.69 -14.66
C PRO A 116 -2.93 33.36 -15.94
N GLY A 117 -3.22 32.06 -16.16
CA GLY A 117 -4.09 31.59 -17.25
C GLY A 117 -3.40 31.36 -18.59
N VAL A 118 -2.08 31.46 -18.67
CA VAL A 118 -1.33 31.07 -19.88
C VAL A 118 -1.30 29.53 -19.98
N SER A 119 -1.80 28.99 -21.10
CA SER A 119 -1.88 27.54 -21.31
C SER A 119 -0.50 26.87 -21.23
N GLY A 120 -0.42 25.76 -20.48
CA GLY A 120 0.81 24.99 -20.30
C GLY A 120 1.87 25.66 -19.41
N LYS A 121 1.52 26.74 -18.70
CA LYS A 121 2.41 27.47 -17.79
C LYS A 121 1.85 27.53 -16.38
N THR A 122 2.74 27.59 -15.41
CA THR A 122 2.46 27.93 -14.02
C THR A 122 2.93 29.36 -13.71
N TYR A 123 2.17 30.06 -12.88
CA TYR A 123 2.55 31.38 -12.36
C TYR A 123 3.22 31.30 -10.97
N THR A 124 3.28 30.11 -10.37
CA THR A 124 4.05 29.82 -9.14
C THR A 124 5.31 29.01 -9.44
N ARG A 125 6.37 29.27 -8.69
CA ARG A 125 7.63 28.50 -8.69
C ARG A 125 7.85 27.74 -7.37
N GLU A 126 6.90 27.84 -6.46
CA GLU A 126 7.00 27.35 -5.10
C GLU A 126 5.91 26.30 -4.81
N GLY A 127 6.24 25.33 -3.96
CA GLY A 127 5.32 24.28 -3.54
C GLY A 127 5.92 23.40 -2.43
N GLY A 128 5.09 22.51 -1.90
CA GLY A 128 5.54 21.49 -0.95
C GLY A 128 5.98 20.23 -1.68
N PHE A 129 7.26 19.88 -1.57
CA PHE A 129 7.83 18.70 -2.21
C PHE A 129 8.40 17.74 -1.17
N LEU A 130 8.23 16.45 -1.39
CA LEU A 130 9.01 15.43 -0.70
C LEU A 130 10.44 15.45 -1.24
N ASP A 131 11.41 15.40 -0.32
CA ASP A 131 12.84 15.51 -0.62
C ASP A 131 13.33 14.32 -1.47
N GLU A 132 12.89 13.11 -1.14
CA GLU A 132 13.40 11.87 -1.74
C GLU A 132 12.29 10.88 -2.15
N PRO A 133 11.48 11.16 -3.19
CA PRO A 133 10.49 10.19 -3.68
C PRO A 133 11.12 8.98 -4.41
N GLY A 134 12.45 8.98 -4.58
CA GLY A 134 13.19 7.99 -5.38
C GLY A 134 13.78 6.84 -4.58
N HIS A 135 14.06 7.03 -3.28
CA HIS A 135 14.60 5.97 -2.44
C HIS A 135 13.47 5.00 -2.07
N PHE A 136 13.69 3.73 -2.39
CA PHE A 136 12.77 2.64 -2.09
C PHE A 136 13.58 1.36 -1.88
N ASP A 137 13.40 0.72 -0.73
CA ASP A 137 14.06 -0.56 -0.44
C ASP A 137 13.34 -1.72 -1.15
N ALA A 138 13.62 -1.88 -2.44
CA ALA A 138 12.96 -2.88 -3.27
C ALA A 138 13.25 -4.32 -2.78
N GLU A 139 14.47 -4.60 -2.30
CA GLU A 139 14.85 -5.94 -1.84
C GLU A 139 14.05 -6.34 -0.60
N PHE A 140 13.85 -5.42 0.34
CA PHE A 140 13.05 -5.65 1.53
C PHE A 140 11.61 -6.09 1.20
N PHE A 141 11.00 -5.47 0.18
CA PHE A 141 9.66 -5.84 -0.29
C PHE A 141 9.64 -7.01 -1.29
N GLY A 142 10.80 -7.61 -1.61
CA GLY A 142 10.91 -8.72 -2.56
C GLY A 142 10.64 -8.30 -4.01
N ILE A 143 10.86 -7.03 -4.35
CA ILE A 143 10.59 -6.42 -5.65
C ILE A 143 11.91 -6.32 -6.42
N SER A 144 11.88 -6.68 -7.71
CA SER A 144 13.08 -6.60 -8.55
C SER A 144 13.47 -5.14 -8.85
N PRO A 145 14.76 -4.81 -9.05
CA PRO A 145 15.18 -3.44 -9.36
C PRO A 145 14.49 -2.85 -10.59
N ASN A 146 14.27 -3.65 -11.63
CA ASN A 146 13.58 -3.22 -12.85
C ASN A 146 12.11 -2.90 -12.60
N GLU A 147 11.45 -3.68 -11.74
CA GLU A 147 10.06 -3.44 -11.35
C GLU A 147 9.95 -2.17 -10.48
N ALA A 148 10.83 -2.02 -9.49
CA ALA A 148 10.88 -0.84 -8.63
C ALA A 148 11.05 0.47 -9.41
N LEU A 149 11.84 0.47 -10.49
CA LEU A 149 12.00 1.62 -11.38
C LEU A 149 10.72 1.99 -12.13
N ALA A 150 9.90 1.00 -12.47
CA ALA A 150 8.62 1.19 -13.16
C ALA A 150 7.47 1.54 -12.22
N MET A 151 7.61 1.32 -10.91
CA MET A 151 6.58 1.60 -9.92
C MET A 151 6.35 3.10 -9.72
N ASP A 152 5.08 3.49 -9.63
CA ASP A 152 4.69 4.83 -9.20
C ASP A 152 5.27 5.11 -7.80
N PRO A 153 5.95 6.26 -7.57
CA PRO A 153 6.42 6.66 -6.25
C PRO A 153 5.34 6.59 -5.17
N GLN A 154 4.07 6.86 -5.49
CA GLN A 154 2.96 6.76 -4.54
C GLN A 154 2.78 5.33 -4.02
N GLN A 155 2.97 4.32 -4.87
CA GLN A 155 2.87 2.91 -4.46
C GLN A 155 4.05 2.52 -3.57
N ARG A 156 5.26 2.99 -3.92
CA ARG A 156 6.47 2.76 -3.12
C ARG A 156 6.36 3.37 -1.72
N LEU A 157 5.93 4.63 -1.64
CA LEU A 157 5.69 5.32 -0.38
C LEU A 157 4.58 4.67 0.45
N LEU A 158 3.52 4.17 -0.20
CA LEU A 158 2.44 3.45 0.47
C LEU A 158 2.95 2.15 1.11
N LEU A 159 3.81 1.39 0.44
CA LEU A 159 4.41 0.17 0.99
C LEU A 159 5.25 0.47 2.23
N GLU A 160 6.16 1.43 2.14
CA GLU A 160 7.02 1.83 3.28
C GLU A 160 6.19 2.37 4.45
N SER A 161 5.27 3.30 4.17
CA SER A 161 4.45 3.91 5.23
C SER A 161 3.52 2.87 5.90
N SER A 162 2.98 1.91 5.14
CA SER A 162 2.15 0.86 5.70
C SER A 162 2.98 -0.06 6.61
N TRP A 163 4.19 -0.42 6.19
CA TRP A 163 5.10 -1.20 7.02
C TRP A 163 5.45 -0.48 8.32
N GLU A 164 5.87 0.78 8.21
CA GLU A 164 6.25 1.62 9.35
C GLU A 164 5.10 1.82 10.34
N ALA A 165 3.87 2.01 9.85
CA ALA A 165 2.68 2.13 10.71
C ALA A 165 2.39 0.85 11.48
N LEU A 166 2.59 -0.32 10.86
CA LEU A 166 2.43 -1.62 11.53
C LEU A 166 3.50 -1.84 12.60
N GLU A 167 4.77 -1.50 12.31
CA GLU A 167 5.84 -1.59 13.29
C GLU A 167 5.61 -0.68 14.50
N ARG A 168 5.17 0.57 14.27
CA ARG A 168 4.80 1.50 15.35
C ARG A 168 3.62 1.01 16.18
N ALA A 169 2.69 0.27 15.58
CA ALA A 169 1.60 -0.38 16.30
C ALA A 169 2.05 -1.63 17.09
N GLY A 170 3.31 -2.06 16.96
CA GLY A 170 3.80 -3.30 17.55
C GLY A 170 3.21 -4.57 16.91
N ILE A 171 2.73 -4.46 15.66
CA ILE A 171 2.11 -5.55 14.93
C ILE A 171 3.16 -6.16 14.00
N VAL A 172 3.35 -7.48 14.09
CA VAL A 172 4.23 -8.22 13.18
C VAL A 172 3.53 -8.33 11.81
N PRO A 173 4.04 -7.74 10.71
CA PRO A 173 3.30 -7.70 9.45
C PRO A 173 2.94 -9.10 8.92
N GLY A 174 3.83 -10.08 9.10
CA GLY A 174 3.59 -11.47 8.72
C GLY A 174 2.43 -12.15 9.45
N SER A 175 2.04 -11.67 10.65
CA SER A 175 0.91 -12.25 11.38
C SER A 175 -0.45 -11.83 10.82
N LEU A 176 -0.50 -10.83 9.95
CA LEU A 176 -1.73 -10.36 9.31
C LEU A 176 -2.10 -11.19 8.07
N ARG A 177 -1.18 -12.02 7.56
CA ARG A 177 -1.43 -12.86 6.38
C ARG A 177 -2.57 -13.83 6.64
N GLY A 178 -3.58 -13.82 5.78
CA GLY A 178 -4.78 -14.66 5.93
C GLY A 178 -5.75 -14.21 7.04
N SER A 179 -5.52 -13.06 7.67
CA SER A 179 -6.44 -12.46 8.64
C SER A 179 -7.51 -11.60 7.95
N ALA A 180 -8.54 -11.19 8.70
CA ALA A 180 -9.56 -10.26 8.23
C ALA A 180 -9.08 -8.79 8.23
N THR A 181 -7.88 -8.53 7.69
CA THR A 181 -7.31 -7.17 7.58
C THR A 181 -7.64 -6.56 6.23
N GLY A 182 -8.29 -5.39 6.23
CA GLY A 182 -8.61 -4.62 5.03
C GLY A 182 -7.61 -3.49 4.77
N VAL A 183 -7.37 -3.17 3.50
CA VAL A 183 -6.57 -2.01 3.08
C VAL A 183 -7.47 -1.04 2.31
N PHE A 184 -7.50 0.20 2.76
CA PHE A 184 -8.26 1.28 2.12
C PHE A 184 -7.29 2.42 1.78
N ALA A 185 -7.11 2.71 0.50
CA ALA A 185 -6.17 3.72 0.03
C ALA A 185 -6.85 4.69 -0.94
N GLY A 186 -6.64 5.99 -0.72
CA GLY A 186 -6.98 7.05 -1.66
C GLY A 186 -5.76 7.43 -2.48
N VAL A 187 -5.81 7.25 -3.79
CA VAL A 187 -4.70 7.58 -4.71
C VAL A 187 -5.26 8.42 -5.84
N MET A 188 -4.54 9.48 -6.23
CA MET A 188 -4.91 10.37 -7.34
C MET A 188 -3.95 10.19 -8.53
N TYR A 189 -4.42 10.56 -9.73
CA TYR A 189 -3.96 10.10 -11.05
C TYR A 189 -2.44 9.96 -11.28
N HIS A 190 -2.12 8.90 -12.04
CA HIS A 190 -0.79 8.45 -12.46
C HIS A 190 -0.30 9.19 -13.72
N ASP A 191 0.69 10.07 -13.60
CA ASP A 191 1.46 10.59 -14.74
C ASP A 191 2.95 10.18 -14.69
N TYR A 192 3.32 9.27 -13.78
CA TYR A 192 4.72 8.86 -13.62
C TYR A 192 5.25 8.12 -14.87
N ALA A 193 4.48 7.17 -15.42
CA ALA A 193 4.86 6.45 -16.63
C ALA A 193 4.84 7.34 -17.90
N GLY A 194 4.01 8.38 -17.94
CA GLY A 194 3.95 9.34 -19.06
C GLY A 194 5.10 10.35 -19.06
N SER A 195 5.61 10.72 -17.88
CA SER A 195 6.70 11.69 -17.72
C SER A 195 8.08 11.11 -18.00
N ALA A 196 8.30 9.80 -17.77
CA ALA A 196 9.60 9.17 -18.03
C ALA A 196 9.91 9.00 -19.54
N ALA A 197 8.90 9.10 -20.40
CA ALA A 197 9.02 8.86 -21.84
C ALA A 197 9.26 10.12 -22.70
N LEU A 198 9.29 11.32 -22.12
CA LEU A 198 9.55 12.58 -22.83
C LEU A 198 10.88 13.19 -22.38
N GLY A 199 11.94 12.40 -22.50
CA GLY A 199 13.27 12.95 -22.78
C GLY A 199 13.35 13.31 -24.26
N SER A 200 13.13 14.58 -24.59
CA SER A 200 13.48 15.16 -25.89
C SER A 200 14.02 16.56 -25.70
#